data_AF-A0A6P0T8B0-F1
#
_entry.id   AF-A0A6P0T8B0-F1
#
_cell.length_a   1.000
_cell.length_b   1.000
_cell.length_c   1.000
_cell.angle_alpha   90.00
_cell.angle_beta   90.00
_cell.angle_gamma   90.00
#
_symmetry.space_group_name_H-M   'P 1'
#
loop_
_entity.id
_entity.type
_entity.pdbx_description
1 polymer ?
#
loop_
_entity_poly.entity_id
_entity_poly.type
_entity_poly.pdbx_seq_one_letter_code
_entity_poly.pdbx_strand_id
1 'polypeptide(L)' 'VSGRELASKVMLYLLGGVTERMERAQLRIAVANARSVGKDQGISFEGKFVKLKEVGLPPQL' A
#
# COMPACT_ATOMS: atom_id res chain seq x y z
N VAL A 1 -6.35 -20.81 -9.99
CA VAL A 1 -6.23 -19.43 -9.47
C VAL A 1 -7.44 -19.19 -8.57
N SER A 2 -7.26 -18.91 -7.29
CA SER A 2 -8.40 -18.62 -6.42
C SER A 2 -9.05 -17.29 -6.86
N GLY A 3 -10.35 -17.10 -6.63
CA GLY A 3 -11.00 -15.82 -6.95
C GLY A 3 -10.32 -14.62 -6.28
N ARG A 4 -9.77 -14.83 -5.06
CA ARG A 4 -8.96 -13.84 -4.34
C ARG A 4 -7.69 -13.47 -5.09
N GLU A 5 -6.95 -14.46 -5.60
CA GLU A 5 -5.72 -14.23 -6.34
C GLU A 5 -5.98 -13.45 -7.64
N LEU A 6 -7.06 -13.80 -8.37
CA LEU A 6 -7.46 -13.06 -9.56
C LEU A 6 -7.84 -11.61 -9.24
N ALA A 7 -8.64 -11.39 -8.20
CA ALA A 7 -9.03 -10.06 -7.75
C ALA A 7 -7.81 -9.19 -7.41
N SER A 8 -6.81 -9.75 -6.71
CA SER A 8 -5.56 -9.05 -6.41
C SER A 8 -4.79 -8.67 -7.67
N LYS A 9 -4.69 -9.56 -8.66
CA LYS A 9 -4.00 -9.26 -9.94
C LYS A 9 -4.72 -8.17 -10.73
N VAL A 10 -6.06 -8.20 -10.76
CA VAL A 10 -6.86 -7.16 -11.42
C VAL A 10 -6.68 -5.80 -10.73
N MET A 11 -6.69 -5.76 -9.40
CA MET A 11 -6.42 -4.52 -8.66
C MET A 11 -5.03 -3.97 -8.97
N LEU A 12 -3.99 -4.81 -9.02
CA LEU A 12 -2.63 -4.39 -9.38
C LEU A 12 -2.55 -3.83 -10.81
N TYR A 13 -3.22 -4.48 -11.76
CA TYR A 13 -3.28 -4.01 -13.15
C TYR A 13 -3.93 -2.62 -13.25
N LEU A 14 -5.07 -2.41 -12.56
CA LEU A 14 -5.76 -1.12 -12.54
C LEU A 14 -4.90 -0.03 -11.89
N LEU A 15 -4.25 -0.32 -10.75
CA LEU A 15 -3.37 0.62 -10.06
C LEU A 15 -2.12 0.97 -10.90
N GLY A 16 -1.60 0.01 -11.68
CA GLY A 16 -0.49 0.25 -12.61
C GLY A 16 -0.82 1.23 -13.74
N GLY A 17 -2.11 1.39 -14.07
CA GLY A 17 -2.59 2.37 -15.06
C GLY A 17 -2.68 3.81 -14.54
N VAL A 18 -2.50 4.05 -13.23
CA VAL A 18 -2.59 5.39 -12.64
C VAL A 18 -1.32 6.18 -12.95
N THR A 19 -1.43 7.07 -13.94
CA THR A 19 -0.31 7.89 -14.44
C THR A 19 -0.30 9.31 -13.87
N GLU A 20 -1.47 9.82 -13.46
CA GLU A 20 -1.60 11.16 -12.90
C GLU A 20 -0.94 11.23 -11.51
N ARG A 21 -0.18 12.31 -11.26
CA ARG A 21 0.69 12.42 -10.09
C ARG A 21 -0.09 12.61 -8.79
N MET A 22 -1.16 13.40 -8.82
CA MET A 22 -2.01 13.66 -7.65
C MET A 22 -2.82 12.44 -7.26
N GLU A 23 -3.43 11.74 -8.21
CA GLU A 23 -4.16 10.49 -7.98
C GLU A 23 -3.24 9.43 -7.37
N ARG A 24 -2.03 9.28 -7.91
CA ARG A 24 -1.00 8.41 -7.34
C ARG A 24 -0.58 8.84 -5.92
N ALA A 25 -0.52 10.13 -5.63
CA ALA A 25 -0.23 10.64 -4.29
C ALA A 25 -1.37 10.33 -3.31
N GLN A 26 -2.63 10.51 -3.73
CA GLN A 26 -3.80 10.17 -2.93
C GLN A 26 -3.86 8.67 -2.62
N LEU A 27 -3.55 7.80 -3.59
CA LEU A 27 -3.45 6.37 -3.37
C LEU A 27 -2.37 6.01 -2.34
N ARG A 28 -1.21 6.65 -2.39
CA ARG A 28 -0.15 6.44 -1.38
C ARG A 28 -0.62 6.83 0.03
N ILE A 29 -1.35 7.93 0.15
CA ILE A 29 -1.95 8.37 1.43
C ILE A 29 -2.98 7.34 1.91
N ALA A 30 -3.86 6.87 1.03
CA ALA A 30 -4.87 5.87 1.36
C ALA A 30 -4.25 4.56 1.85
N VAL A 31 -3.19 4.08 1.17
CA VAL A 31 -2.44 2.89 1.59
C VAL A 31 -1.74 3.11 2.93
N ALA A 32 -1.13 4.28 3.16
CA ALA A 32 -0.51 4.60 4.44
C ALA A 32 -1.54 4.57 5.58
N ASN A 33 -2.71 5.19 5.38
CA ASN A 33 -3.79 5.21 6.35
C ASN A 33 -4.34 3.82 6.64
N ALA A 34 -4.55 3.00 5.60
CA ALA A 34 -5.06 1.63 5.76
C ALA A 34 -4.07 0.71 6.51
N ARG A 35 -2.78 1.02 6.48
CA ARG A 35 -1.74 0.26 7.18
C ARG A 35 -1.51 0.74 8.61
N SER A 36 -2.01 1.92 8.98
CA SER A 36 -1.92 2.46 10.35
C SER A 36 -2.87 1.72 11.28
N VAL A 37 -2.34 1.25 12.40
CA VAL A 37 -3.09 0.56 13.46
C VAL A 37 -2.84 1.30 14.77
N GLY A 38 -3.86 2.00 15.27
CA GLY A 38 -3.72 2.84 16.47
C GLY A 38 -2.89 4.11 16.23
N LYS A 39 -2.25 4.63 17.29
CA LYS A 39 -1.51 5.92 17.24
C LYS A 39 -0.08 5.82 16.68
N ASP A 40 0.63 4.72 16.95
CA ASP A 40 2.09 4.66 16.70
C ASP A 40 2.56 3.42 15.92
N GLN A 41 1.63 2.54 15.51
CA GLN A 41 1.95 1.30 14.83
C GLN A 41 1.38 1.26 13.42
N GLY A 42 2.06 0.54 12.54
CA GLY A 42 1.55 0.18 11.23
C GLY A 42 1.94 -1.26 10.86
N ILE A 43 1.33 -1.77 9.80
CA ILE A 43 1.63 -3.11 9.27
C ILE A 43 2.66 -2.99 8.15
N SER A 44 3.76 -3.74 8.19
CA SER A 44 4.80 -3.81 7.14
C SER A 44 4.29 -4.49 5.86
N PHE A 45 5.03 -4.42 4.76
CA PHE A 45 4.67 -5.15 3.53
C PHE A 45 4.72 -6.68 3.70
N GLU A 46 5.41 -7.15 4.74
CA GLU A 46 5.48 -8.56 5.16
C GLU A 46 4.36 -8.93 6.15
N GLY A 47 3.46 -8.00 6.50
CA GLY A 47 2.37 -8.24 7.45
C GLY A 47 2.76 -8.15 8.92
N LYS A 48 3.94 -7.61 9.27
CA LYS A 48 4.41 -7.47 10.66
C LYS A 48 4.06 -6.12 11.24
N PHE A 49 3.74 -6.06 12.53
CA PHE A 49 3.60 -4.78 13.23
C PHE A 49 4.96 -4.09 13.37
N VAL A 50 5.05 -2.84 12.92
CA VAL A 50 6.26 -2.00 12.97
C VAL A 50 5.87 -0.59 13.41
N LYS A 51 6.84 0.23 13.84
CA LYS A 51 6.57 1.65 14.12
C LYS A 51 6.21 2.36 12.83
N LEU A 52 5.34 3.37 12.89
CA LEU A 52 4.92 4.13 11.69
C LEU A 52 6.11 4.68 10.88
N LYS A 53 7.19 5.08 11.55
CA LYS A 53 8.42 5.57 10.88
C LYS A 53 9.22 4.47 10.17
N GLU A 54 9.05 3.21 10.57
CA GLU A 54 9.72 2.03 10.01
C GLU A 54 8.93 1.42 8.85
N VAL A 55 7.66 1.82 8.68
CA VAL A 55 6.81 1.40 7.55
C VAL A 55 7.44 1.76 6.21
N GLY A 56 8.25 2.84 6.18
CA GLY A 56 9.23 3.19 5.16
C GLY A 56 8.71 3.25 3.73
N LEU A 57 8.88 4.39 3.04
CA LEU A 57 8.80 4.35 1.58
C LEU A 57 9.92 3.39 1.09
N PRO A 58 9.62 2.43 0.19
CA PRO A 58 10.67 1.61 -0.39
C PRO A 58 11.76 2.53 -0.97
N PRO A 59 13.05 2.18 -0.82
CA PRO A 59 14.14 3.00 -1.33
C PRO A 59 13.89 3.32 -2.80
N GLN A 60 14.15 4.57 -3.18
CA GLN A 60 13.98 5.03 -4.55
C GLN A 60 14.86 4.17 -5.45
N LEU A 61 14.23 3.40 -6.34
CA LEU A 61 14.90 2.70 -7.44
C LEU A 61 15.37 3.70 -8.49
#